data_AF-L0PAF6-F1
#
_entry.id   AF-L0PAF6-F1
#
_cell.length_a   1.000
_cell.length_b   1.000
_cell.length_c   1.000
_cell.angle_alpha   90.00
_cell.angle_beta   90.00
_cell.angle_gamma   90.00
#
_symmetry.space_group_name_H-M   'P 1'
#
loop_
_entity.id
_entity.type
_entity.pdbx_description
1 polymer ?
#
loop_
_entity_poly.entity_id
_entity_poly.type
_entity_poly.pdbx_seq_one_letter_code
_entity_poly.pdbx_strand_id
1 'polypeptide(L)'
;MKKNARPKLHFGFKTCSGIDYDQKETDKQSTIEPITLVVSMFLDNSVLTQSETHFLHIKEKIHLYKGCQNNSVNISNALLCVYLVHELEWHSLNVCHFRNSFVLANGIYGPACISDCQNCTFIVFCHQLRMHDCKNVDVLISCKSKPIIENCTGIRFGPNPYDKDSYETWNEVQDFGWLKQSKSPNWDIIPEEDRWEASKWENIIHDKEVSDIINLICRK
;
A
#
# COMPACT_ATOMS: atom_id res chain seq x y z
N MET A 1 40.60 36.07 -21.14
CA MET A 1 39.32 36.64 -20.68
C MET A 1 38.25 36.40 -21.74
N LYS A 2 37.08 35.96 -21.27
CA LYS A 2 35.80 35.54 -21.86
C LYS A 2 35.50 35.89 -23.34
N LYS A 3 35.19 34.87 -24.15
CA LYS A 3 34.45 34.97 -25.42
C LYS A 3 32.95 35.08 -25.10
N ASN A 4 32.32 36.19 -25.46
CA ASN A 4 30.89 36.41 -25.23
C ASN A 4 30.04 35.64 -26.26
N ALA A 5 29.09 34.88 -25.74
CA ALA A 5 28.09 34.13 -26.45
C ALA A 5 27.06 35.06 -27.13
N ARG A 6 26.61 34.69 -28.34
CA ARG A 6 25.42 35.24 -28.98
C ARG A 6 24.19 34.46 -28.51
N PRO A 7 23.06 35.10 -28.18
CA PRO A 7 21.81 34.41 -27.85
C PRO A 7 21.17 33.83 -29.12
N LYS A 8 20.73 32.56 -29.07
CA LYS A 8 19.92 31.92 -30.12
C LYS A 8 18.42 32.07 -29.82
N LEU A 9 17.69 32.19 -30.93
CA LEU A 9 16.34 32.73 -31.10
C LEU A 9 15.19 31.92 -30.47
N HIS A 10 14.20 32.71 -30.06
CA HIS A 10 12.86 32.38 -29.61
C HIS A 10 12.00 31.80 -30.76
N PHE A 11 11.35 30.66 -30.53
CA PHE A 11 10.23 30.12 -31.32
C PHE A 11 9.19 29.70 -30.26
N GLY A 12 7.96 30.22 -30.17
CA GLY A 12 7.06 30.69 -31.20
C GLY A 12 5.92 29.67 -31.34
N PHE A 13 5.01 29.61 -30.36
CA PHE A 13 3.82 28.74 -30.42
C PHE A 13 2.86 29.29 -31.47
N LYS A 14 2.63 28.53 -32.54
CA LYS A 14 1.59 28.81 -33.54
C LYS A 14 0.25 28.22 -33.06
N THR A 15 -0.74 29.08 -32.90
CA THR A 15 -2.16 28.75 -32.88
C THR A 15 -2.63 28.38 -34.28
N CYS A 16 -3.35 27.26 -34.41
CA CYS A 16 -4.12 26.94 -35.61
C CYS A 16 -5.61 27.04 -35.28
N SER A 17 -6.30 27.89 -36.02
CA SER A 17 -7.76 28.07 -36.04
C SER A 17 -8.35 27.43 -37.30
N GLY A 18 -9.45 26.69 -37.14
CA GLY A 18 -10.50 26.52 -38.14
C GLY A 18 -10.48 25.23 -38.97
N ILE A 19 -11.35 24.27 -38.60
CA ILE A 19 -12.19 23.53 -39.56
C ILE A 19 -13.57 23.38 -38.91
N ASP A 20 -14.58 23.98 -39.54
CA ASP A 20 -16.01 23.79 -39.29
C ASP A 20 -16.44 22.38 -39.69
N TYR A 21 -17.18 21.70 -38.81
CA TYR A 21 -18.23 20.77 -39.19
C TYR A 21 -19.38 20.92 -38.21
N ASP A 22 -20.46 21.52 -38.71
CA ASP A 22 -21.73 21.72 -38.03
C ASP A 22 -22.66 20.58 -38.45
N GLN A 23 -23.14 19.77 -37.48
CA GLN A 23 -24.42 19.07 -37.56
C GLN A 23 -24.85 18.47 -36.20
N LYS A 24 -25.74 19.21 -35.54
CA LYS A 24 -26.87 18.80 -34.68
C LYS A 24 -26.78 17.45 -33.95
N GLU A 25 -26.65 17.50 -32.63
CA GLU A 25 -27.27 16.54 -31.72
C GLU A 25 -27.98 17.27 -30.56
N THR A 26 -29.19 16.80 -30.29
CA THR A 26 -30.19 17.35 -29.37
C THR A 26 -29.86 17.14 -27.90
N ASP A 27 -30.03 18.20 -27.12
CA ASP A 27 -29.94 18.24 -25.66
C ASP A 27 -30.80 17.16 -24.96
N LYS A 28 -30.14 16.36 -24.11
CA LYS A 28 -30.76 15.78 -22.90
C LYS A 28 -29.82 16.03 -21.73
N GLN A 29 -30.17 17.05 -20.97
CA GLN A 29 -29.53 17.46 -19.74
C GLN A 29 -29.93 16.50 -18.62
N SER A 30 -29.01 15.65 -18.16
CA SER A 30 -29.17 14.89 -16.92
C SER A 30 -28.13 15.36 -15.91
N THR A 31 -28.54 16.27 -15.04
CA THR A 31 -27.84 16.61 -13.80
C THR A 31 -27.73 15.37 -12.91
N ILE A 32 -26.51 14.91 -12.66
CA ILE A 32 -26.21 13.91 -11.63
C ILE A 32 -25.52 14.66 -10.49
N GLU A 33 -26.22 14.82 -9.37
CA GLU A 33 -25.64 15.30 -8.12
C GLU A 33 -24.67 14.25 -7.55
N PRO A 34 -23.56 14.64 -6.90
CA PRO A 34 -22.67 13.69 -6.28
C PRO A 34 -23.34 13.08 -5.05
N ILE A 35 -23.72 11.80 -5.16
CA ILE A 35 -24.25 11.00 -4.04
C ILE A 35 -23.11 10.82 -3.03
N THR A 36 -23.17 11.60 -1.95
CA THR A 36 -22.38 11.36 -0.74
C THR A 36 -22.99 10.14 -0.06
N LEU A 37 -22.44 8.95 -0.29
CA LEU A 37 -22.87 7.72 0.37
C LEU A 37 -22.31 7.70 1.80
N VAL A 38 -23.06 8.34 2.70
CA VAL A 38 -22.96 8.13 4.14
C VAL A 38 -23.61 6.77 4.43
N VAL A 39 -22.82 5.70 4.47
CA VAL A 39 -23.31 4.39 4.93
C VAL A 39 -23.20 4.36 6.45
N SER A 40 -24.27 4.79 7.12
CA SER A 40 -24.45 4.63 8.56
C SER A 40 -25.32 3.42 8.86
N MET A 41 -24.76 2.52 9.67
CA MET A 41 -25.38 1.62 10.66
C MET A 41 -26.37 0.56 10.17
N PHE A 42 -26.00 -0.71 10.37
CA PHE A 42 -26.79 -1.68 11.12
C PHE A 42 -25.82 -2.67 11.80
N LEU A 43 -25.75 -2.66 13.14
CA LEU A 43 -25.09 -3.71 13.94
C LEU A 43 -26.17 -4.66 14.46
N ASP A 44 -26.09 -5.93 14.07
CA ASP A 44 -26.79 -7.01 14.76
C ASP A 44 -25.98 -7.41 16.00
N ASN A 45 -26.62 -7.23 17.16
CA ASN A 45 -26.09 -7.58 18.46
C ASN A 45 -26.18 -9.08 18.69
N SER A 46 -25.03 -9.78 18.69
CA SER A 46 -24.88 -10.98 19.51
C SER A 46 -23.43 -11.13 20.01
N VAL A 47 -23.24 -10.69 21.26
CA VAL A 47 -22.23 -11.10 22.26
C VAL A 47 -20.79 -11.29 21.75
N LEU A 48 -20.01 -10.20 21.74
CA LEU A 48 -18.55 -10.24 21.84
C LEU A 48 -18.12 -9.49 23.12
N THR A 49 -17.49 -10.23 24.02
CA THR A 49 -16.95 -9.76 25.30
C THR A 49 -15.75 -8.82 25.10
N GLN A 50 -15.92 -7.58 25.53
CA GLN A 50 -14.93 -6.52 25.83
C GLN A 50 -13.64 -6.40 25.00
N SER A 51 -13.55 -5.27 24.27
CA SER A 51 -12.35 -4.56 23.76
C SER A 51 -11.95 -4.74 22.28
N GLU A 52 -12.90 -4.76 21.33
CA GLU A 52 -12.58 -4.71 19.88
C GLU A 52 -13.36 -3.63 19.08
N THR A 53 -14.08 -2.70 19.72
CA THR A 53 -14.98 -1.77 19.00
C THR A 53 -14.31 -0.48 18.50
N HIS A 54 -13.10 -0.56 17.95
CA HIS A 54 -12.42 0.59 17.31
C HIS A 54 -12.09 0.39 15.83
N PHE A 55 -12.38 -0.78 15.25
CA PHE A 55 -12.14 -1.05 13.83
C PHE A 55 -13.30 -0.54 12.97
N LEU A 56 -12.98 0.19 11.90
CA LEU A 56 -13.95 0.71 10.93
C LEU A 56 -14.33 -0.34 9.89
N HIS A 57 -13.37 -1.21 9.52
CA HIS A 57 -13.58 -2.28 8.55
C HIS A 57 -13.29 -3.62 9.22
N ILE A 58 -14.20 -4.58 9.06
CA ILE A 58 -14.10 -5.90 9.67
C ILE A 58 -14.43 -6.96 8.62
N LYS A 59 -13.49 -7.89 8.37
CA LYS A 59 -13.70 -9.04 7.47
C LYS A 59 -14.06 -8.65 6.03
N GLU A 60 -13.40 -7.62 5.49
CA GLU A 60 -13.67 -7.12 4.13
C GLU A 60 -12.51 -7.34 3.17
N LYS A 61 -12.83 -7.53 1.88
CA LYS A 61 -11.89 -7.45 0.76
C LYS A 61 -12.10 -6.12 0.05
N ILE A 62 -11.10 -5.25 0.09
CA ILE A 62 -11.19 -3.85 -0.33
C ILE A 62 -10.21 -3.60 -1.47
N HIS A 63 -10.72 -3.11 -2.59
CA HIS A 63 -9.92 -2.71 -3.74
C HIS A 63 -9.82 -1.19 -3.80
N LEU A 64 -8.60 -0.67 -3.88
CA LEU A 64 -8.33 0.77 -3.93
C LEU A 64 -7.80 1.17 -5.31
N TYR A 65 -8.46 2.16 -5.91
CA TYR A 65 -8.15 2.70 -7.22
C TYR A 65 -7.79 4.17 -7.12
N LYS A 66 -6.87 4.65 -7.97
CA LYS A 66 -6.43 6.04 -7.96
C LYS A 66 -7.48 6.93 -8.62
N GLY A 67 -7.99 7.91 -7.86
CA GLY A 67 -8.81 9.00 -8.40
C GLY A 67 -7.96 10.17 -8.91
N CYS A 68 -8.55 11.09 -9.66
CA CYS A 68 -7.83 12.23 -10.25
C CYS A 68 -7.16 13.17 -9.23
N GLN A 69 -7.66 13.22 -8.00
CA GLN A 69 -7.15 14.10 -6.94
C GLN A 69 -6.37 13.35 -5.85
N ASN A 70 -6.43 12.00 -5.81
CA ASN A 70 -5.84 11.22 -4.74
C ASN A 70 -4.49 10.66 -5.17
N ASN A 71 -3.43 11.21 -4.58
CA ASN A 71 -2.06 10.79 -4.85
C ASN A 71 -1.50 9.85 -3.78
N SER A 72 -2.17 9.67 -2.65
CA SER A 72 -1.69 8.91 -1.51
C SER A 72 -2.77 7.96 -0.99
N VAL A 73 -2.34 6.81 -0.47
CA VAL A 73 -3.21 5.84 0.21
C VAL A 73 -3.06 6.03 1.71
N ASN A 74 -4.16 6.34 2.40
CA ASN A 74 -4.21 6.45 3.84
C ASN A 74 -5.32 5.54 4.35
N ILE A 75 -4.95 4.44 5.00
CA ILE A 75 -5.90 3.43 5.49
C ILE A 75 -5.63 3.17 6.96
N SER A 76 -6.69 3.06 7.75
CA SER A 76 -6.57 2.82 9.19
C SER A 76 -7.72 1.99 9.75
N ASN A 77 -7.50 1.44 10.94
CA ASN A 77 -8.53 0.77 11.74
C ASN A 77 -9.20 -0.38 10.98
N ALA A 78 -8.40 -1.38 10.57
CA ALA A 78 -8.90 -2.58 9.92
C ALA A 78 -8.63 -3.85 10.74
N LEU A 79 -9.62 -4.74 10.82
CA LEU A 79 -9.52 -6.05 11.45
C LEU A 79 -9.96 -7.13 10.46
N LEU A 80 -9.13 -8.16 10.26
CA LEU A 80 -9.45 -9.26 9.36
C LEU A 80 -9.69 -8.82 7.92
N CYS A 81 -9.01 -7.78 7.42
CA CYS A 81 -9.25 -7.23 6.08
C CYS A 81 -8.14 -7.54 5.08
N VAL A 82 -8.50 -7.54 3.81
CA VAL A 82 -7.61 -7.67 2.65
C VAL A 82 -7.69 -6.40 1.84
N TYR A 83 -6.59 -5.63 1.75
CA TYR A 83 -6.50 -4.44 0.91
C TYR A 83 -5.66 -4.72 -0.32
N LEU A 84 -6.22 -4.42 -1.49
CA LEU A 84 -5.58 -4.53 -2.79
C LEU A 84 -5.48 -3.13 -3.40
N VAL A 85 -4.29 -2.54 -3.30
CA VAL A 85 -3.98 -1.23 -3.87
C VAL A 85 -3.50 -1.46 -5.30
N HIS A 86 -4.36 -1.14 -6.26
CA HIS A 86 -4.10 -1.42 -7.66
C HIS A 86 -2.99 -0.53 -8.25
N GLU A 87 -2.27 -1.10 -9.22
CA GLU A 87 -1.03 -0.58 -9.79
C GLU A 87 -1.24 0.70 -10.61
N LEU A 88 -1.00 1.82 -9.95
CA LEU A 88 -0.81 3.16 -10.52
C LEU A 88 0.25 3.86 -9.67
N GLU A 89 0.85 4.95 -10.16
CA GLU A 89 1.90 5.66 -9.41
C GLU A 89 1.33 6.40 -8.18
N TRP A 90 1.29 5.74 -7.03
CA TRP A 90 0.96 6.36 -5.75
C TRP A 90 2.18 7.03 -5.15
N HIS A 91 2.01 8.20 -4.54
CA HIS A 91 3.11 8.97 -3.96
C HIS A 91 3.45 8.52 -2.54
N SER A 92 2.49 7.96 -1.79
CA SER A 92 2.75 7.44 -0.45
C SER A 92 1.69 6.45 -0.01
N LEU A 93 2.08 5.60 0.94
CA LEU A 93 1.21 4.67 1.65
C LEU A 93 1.34 4.94 3.16
N ASN A 94 0.23 5.16 3.83
CA ASN A 94 0.15 5.21 5.29
C ASN A 94 -0.86 4.17 5.77
N VAL A 95 -0.41 3.22 6.58
CA VAL A 95 -1.24 2.17 7.20
C VAL A 95 -1.12 2.26 8.70
N CYS A 96 -2.25 2.28 9.41
CA CYS A 96 -2.25 2.45 10.86
C CYS A 96 -3.34 1.61 11.55
N HIS A 97 -3.06 1.00 12.70
CA HIS A 97 -4.05 0.22 13.48
C HIS A 97 -4.68 -0.93 12.69
N PHE A 98 -3.85 -1.81 12.13
CA PHE A 98 -4.34 -3.03 11.45
C PHE A 98 -4.16 -4.25 12.35
N ARG A 99 -5.13 -5.16 12.33
CA ARG A 99 -5.08 -6.46 13.02
C ARG A 99 -5.45 -7.58 12.07
N ASN A 100 -4.67 -8.65 12.06
CA ASN A 100 -4.97 -9.86 11.29
C ASN A 100 -5.34 -9.54 9.83
N SER A 101 -4.59 -8.66 9.18
CA SER A 101 -4.96 -8.08 7.89
C SER A 101 -3.82 -8.18 6.89
N PHE A 102 -4.16 -8.21 5.61
CA PHE A 102 -3.23 -8.30 4.49
C PHE A 102 -3.34 -7.06 3.60
N VAL A 103 -2.19 -6.56 3.12
CA VAL A 103 -2.13 -5.42 2.18
C VAL A 103 -1.19 -5.76 1.03
N LEU A 104 -1.67 -5.64 -0.19
CA LEU A 104 -0.87 -5.66 -1.43
C LEU A 104 -0.83 -4.25 -2.02
N ALA A 105 0.37 -3.67 -2.15
CA ALA A 105 0.58 -2.31 -2.64
C ALA A 105 1.90 -2.18 -3.43
N ASN A 106 1.89 -2.62 -4.68
CA ASN A 106 3.09 -2.63 -5.54
C ASN A 106 3.32 -1.34 -6.36
N GLY A 107 2.55 -0.28 -6.11
CA GLY A 107 2.62 0.98 -6.87
C GLY A 107 3.05 2.20 -6.07
N ILE A 108 3.82 2.06 -4.97
CA ILE A 108 4.16 3.21 -4.11
C ILE A 108 5.49 3.85 -4.55
N TYR A 109 5.45 4.93 -5.31
CA TYR A 109 6.62 5.71 -5.75
C TYR A 109 7.05 6.76 -4.71
N GLY A 110 7.11 6.34 -3.45
CA GLY A 110 7.49 7.20 -2.33
C GLY A 110 7.54 6.45 -1.01
N PRO A 111 7.32 7.11 0.13
CA PRO A 111 7.39 6.45 1.43
C PRO A 111 6.16 5.57 1.71
N ALA A 112 6.43 4.42 2.32
CA ALA A 112 5.46 3.59 3.02
C ALA A 112 5.70 3.72 4.53
N CYS A 113 4.70 4.23 5.25
CA CYS A 113 4.69 4.32 6.70
C CYS A 113 3.66 3.35 7.25
N ILE A 114 4.09 2.41 8.10
CA ILE A 114 3.24 1.38 8.70
C ILE A 114 3.35 1.51 10.22
N SER A 115 2.24 1.69 10.92
CA SER A 115 2.26 1.88 12.36
C SER A 115 1.17 1.13 13.10
N ASP A 116 1.46 0.69 14.32
CA ASP A 116 0.53 -0.02 15.19
C ASP A 116 -0.21 -1.15 14.43
N CYS A 117 0.54 -2.06 13.80
CA CYS A 117 -0.02 -3.19 13.07
C CYS A 117 0.38 -4.50 13.73
N GLN A 118 -0.57 -5.43 13.86
CA GLN A 118 -0.32 -6.73 14.51
C GLN A 118 -0.87 -7.91 13.71
N ASN A 119 -0.07 -8.97 13.59
CA ASN A 119 -0.42 -10.20 12.87
C ASN A 119 -0.81 -9.90 11.41
N CYS A 120 -0.03 -9.05 10.74
CA CYS A 120 -0.32 -8.57 9.39
C CYS A 120 0.71 -9.06 8.39
N THR A 121 0.34 -9.05 7.12
CA THR A 121 1.25 -9.32 6.01
C THR A 121 1.16 -8.20 4.99
N PHE A 122 2.31 -7.64 4.61
CA PHE A 122 2.42 -6.57 3.64
C PHE A 122 3.26 -7.04 2.45
N ILE A 123 2.71 -6.93 1.24
CA ILE A 123 3.47 -7.01 0.00
C ILE A 123 3.52 -5.60 -0.59
N VAL A 124 4.72 -5.02 -0.70
CA VAL A 124 4.86 -3.60 -1.06
C VAL A 124 6.06 -3.36 -1.97
N PHE A 125 5.90 -2.49 -2.95
CA PHE A 125 7.00 -1.79 -3.60
C PHE A 125 7.00 -0.35 -3.09
N CYS A 126 8.13 0.14 -2.58
CA CYS A 126 8.26 1.53 -2.14
C CYS A 126 9.67 2.12 -2.32
N HIS A 127 9.81 3.44 -2.18
CA HIS A 127 11.13 4.07 -2.16
C HIS A 127 11.77 4.00 -0.77
N GLN A 128 10.97 4.11 0.29
CA GLN A 128 11.40 4.11 1.69
C GLN A 128 10.33 3.42 2.53
N LEU A 129 10.73 2.45 3.35
CA LEU A 129 9.85 1.84 4.36
C LEU A 129 10.22 2.34 5.76
N ARG A 130 9.22 2.83 6.49
CA ARG A 130 9.30 3.10 7.93
C ARG A 130 8.19 2.35 8.63
N MET A 131 8.54 1.58 9.65
CA MET A 131 7.56 0.85 10.44
C MET A 131 7.79 1.06 11.93
N HIS A 132 6.74 1.33 12.69
CA HIS A 132 6.87 1.44 14.15
C HIS A 132 5.68 0.87 14.91
N ASP A 133 5.90 0.47 16.15
CA ASP A 133 4.88 -0.10 17.04
C ASP A 133 4.18 -1.35 16.47
N CYS A 134 4.88 -2.12 15.63
CA CYS A 134 4.32 -3.29 14.96
C CYS A 134 4.74 -4.61 15.61
N LYS A 135 3.85 -5.61 15.57
CA LYS A 135 4.10 -6.94 16.17
C LYS A 135 3.69 -8.08 15.26
N ASN A 136 4.57 -9.07 15.09
CA ASN A 136 4.30 -10.27 14.28
C ASN A 136 3.85 -9.92 12.84
N VAL A 137 4.66 -9.11 12.15
CA VAL A 137 4.34 -8.64 10.79
C VAL A 137 5.32 -9.24 9.79
N ASP A 138 4.79 -9.81 8.71
CA ASP A 138 5.59 -10.22 7.57
C ASP A 138 5.57 -9.14 6.50
N VAL A 139 6.74 -8.80 5.97
CA VAL A 139 6.94 -7.73 5.00
C VAL A 139 7.71 -8.26 3.80
N LEU A 140 7.00 -8.49 2.70
CA LEU A 140 7.55 -8.88 1.40
C LEU A 140 7.75 -7.61 0.58
N ILE A 141 8.99 -7.18 0.39
CA ILE A 141 9.28 -5.81 -0.04
C ILE A 141 10.33 -5.71 -1.13
N SER A 142 10.07 -4.80 -2.06
CA SER A 142 11.08 -4.17 -2.91
C SER A 142 11.19 -2.71 -2.48
N CYS A 143 12.38 -2.32 -2.01
CA CYS A 143 12.62 -0.99 -1.44
C CYS A 143 13.94 -0.43 -1.94
N LYS A 144 13.92 0.80 -2.47
CA LYS A 144 15.14 1.49 -2.94
C LYS A 144 16.14 1.83 -1.83
N SER A 145 15.66 1.90 -0.58
CA SER A 145 16.48 2.16 0.59
C SER A 145 16.44 1.00 1.56
N LYS A 146 17.30 1.05 2.58
CA LYS A 146 17.21 0.14 3.74
C LYS A 146 15.89 0.39 4.48
N PRO A 147 15.10 -0.66 4.80
CA PRO A 147 13.95 -0.53 5.68
C PRO A 147 14.33 -0.06 7.08
N ILE A 148 13.48 0.74 7.71
CA ILE A 148 13.67 1.19 9.10
C ILE A 148 12.52 0.68 9.95
N ILE A 149 12.85 0.11 11.12
CA ILE A 149 11.88 -0.28 12.15
C ILE A 149 12.20 0.40 13.49
N GLU A 150 11.17 0.64 14.29
CA GLU A 150 11.29 1.18 15.65
C GLU A 150 10.19 0.62 16.57
N ASN A 151 10.53 0.23 17.80
CA ASN A 151 9.57 -0.36 18.75
C ASN A 151 8.74 -1.53 18.18
N CYS A 152 9.36 -2.34 17.32
CA CYS A 152 8.73 -3.49 16.67
C CYS A 152 9.19 -4.81 17.31
N THR A 153 8.38 -5.86 17.20
CA THR A 153 8.77 -7.22 17.63
C THR A 153 8.25 -8.30 16.69
N GLY A 154 9.05 -9.34 16.43
CA GLY A 154 8.62 -10.47 15.61
C GLY A 154 8.38 -10.13 14.14
N ILE A 155 9.10 -9.15 13.59
CA ILE A 155 9.00 -8.77 12.19
C ILE A 155 9.75 -9.77 11.32
N ARG A 156 9.25 -10.09 10.13
CA ARG A 156 10.04 -10.83 9.14
C ARG A 156 10.05 -10.12 7.80
N PHE A 157 11.19 -10.15 7.12
CA PHE A 157 11.36 -9.57 5.79
C PHE A 157 11.63 -10.63 4.74
N GLY A 158 11.03 -10.47 3.56
CA GLY A 158 11.31 -11.26 2.37
C GLY A 158 11.32 -10.39 1.11
N PRO A 159 11.85 -10.88 -0.01
CA PRO A 159 11.78 -10.17 -1.29
C PRO A 159 10.32 -10.08 -1.77
N ASN A 160 9.99 -9.01 -2.50
CA ASN A 160 8.67 -8.89 -3.12
C ASN A 160 8.54 -9.92 -4.27
N PRO A 161 7.53 -10.82 -4.25
CA PRO A 161 7.40 -11.86 -5.25
C PRO A 161 6.98 -11.34 -6.65
N TYR A 162 6.47 -10.11 -6.73
CA TYR A 162 6.04 -9.47 -7.97
C TYR A 162 7.17 -8.66 -8.64
N ASP A 163 8.27 -8.41 -7.94
CA ASP A 163 9.41 -7.65 -8.44
C ASP A 163 10.66 -8.54 -8.56
N LYS A 164 10.91 -9.04 -9.77
CA LYS A 164 12.03 -9.94 -10.07
C LYS A 164 13.40 -9.26 -9.96
N ASP A 165 13.44 -7.93 -10.06
CA ASP A 165 14.63 -7.11 -9.93
C ASP A 165 14.64 -6.37 -8.58
N SER A 166 14.00 -6.97 -7.56
CA SER A 166 13.93 -6.39 -6.22
C SER A 166 15.31 -5.94 -5.75
N TYR A 167 15.39 -4.68 -5.29
CA TYR A 167 16.61 -4.12 -4.72
C TYR A 167 17.17 -5.02 -3.61
N GLU A 168 18.48 -5.24 -3.59
CA GLU A 168 19.14 -6.12 -2.60
C GLU A 168 19.00 -5.63 -1.15
N THR A 169 18.59 -4.36 -0.93
CA THR A 169 18.52 -3.74 0.39
C THR A 169 17.36 -4.21 1.28
N TRP A 170 16.46 -5.08 0.79
CA TRP A 170 15.30 -5.56 1.56
C TRP A 170 15.69 -6.31 2.86
N ASN A 171 16.88 -6.93 2.88
CA ASN A 171 17.40 -7.70 4.02
C ASN A 171 18.35 -6.88 4.93
N GLU A 172 18.53 -5.59 4.67
CA GLU A 172 19.43 -4.70 5.42
C GLU A 172 18.68 -3.79 6.40
N VAL A 173 17.78 -4.37 7.21
CA VAL A 173 16.85 -3.62 8.06
C VAL A 173 17.58 -2.90 9.20
N GLN A 174 17.27 -1.62 9.37
CA GLN A 174 17.78 -0.78 10.45
C GLN A 174 16.75 -0.72 11.60
N ASP A 175 17.11 -1.25 12.76
CA ASP A 175 16.30 -1.14 13.98
C ASP A 175 16.81 0.01 14.85
N PHE A 176 16.06 1.11 14.88
CA PHE A 176 16.44 2.33 15.59
C PHE A 176 16.37 2.17 17.11
N GLY A 177 15.53 1.27 17.62
CA GLY A 177 15.44 0.98 19.06
C GLY A 177 16.58 0.10 19.57
N TRP A 178 17.37 -0.51 18.68
CA TRP A 178 18.40 -1.46 19.05
C TRP A 178 19.81 -0.86 18.96
N LEU A 179 20.27 -0.29 20.08
CA LEU A 179 21.56 0.40 20.18
C LEU A 179 22.79 -0.55 20.31
N LYS A 180 22.59 -1.87 20.25
CA LYS A 180 23.69 -2.85 20.43
C LYS A 180 24.32 -3.22 19.08
N GLN A 181 25.58 -3.66 19.11
CA GLN A 181 26.32 -4.10 17.90
C GLN A 181 25.85 -5.44 17.35
N SER A 182 25.19 -6.28 18.16
CA SER A 182 24.63 -7.56 17.72
C SER A 182 23.41 -7.36 16.82
N LYS A 183 23.07 -8.35 15.99
CA LYS A 183 21.81 -8.37 15.23
C LYS A 183 20.62 -8.08 16.18
N SER A 184 19.71 -7.23 15.74
CA SER A 184 18.46 -6.98 16.48
C SER A 184 17.63 -8.28 16.53
N PRO A 185 17.08 -8.65 17.70
CA PRO A 185 16.17 -9.78 17.81
C PRO A 185 14.74 -9.45 17.31
N ASN A 186 14.46 -8.20 16.96
CA ASN A 186 13.11 -7.74 16.64
C ASN A 186 12.67 -8.08 15.21
N TRP A 187 13.62 -8.48 14.36
CA TRP A 187 13.34 -8.85 12.98
C TRP A 187 14.17 -10.05 12.53
N ASP A 188 13.63 -10.78 11.57
CA ASP A 188 14.34 -11.86 10.89
C ASP A 188 14.01 -11.92 9.40
N ILE A 189 14.64 -12.85 8.69
CA ILE A 189 14.33 -13.14 7.28
C ILE A 189 13.23 -14.22 7.23
N ILE A 190 12.26 -14.06 6.32
CA ILE A 190 11.26 -15.10 6.03
C ILE A 190 12.01 -16.31 5.44
N PRO A 191 11.82 -17.54 5.97
CA PRO A 191 12.43 -18.75 5.40
C PRO A 191 12.05 -18.96 3.94
N GLU A 192 12.90 -19.60 3.14
CA GLU A 192 12.66 -19.75 1.69
C GLU A 192 11.41 -20.57 1.39
N GLU A 193 11.12 -21.58 2.21
CA GLU A 193 9.90 -22.39 2.13
C GLU A 193 8.60 -21.60 2.34
N ASP A 194 8.69 -20.47 3.05
CA ASP A 194 7.57 -19.56 3.32
C ASP A 194 7.47 -18.43 2.27
N ARG A 195 8.46 -18.29 1.36
CA ARG A 195 8.46 -17.28 0.28
C ARG A 195 7.73 -17.84 -0.93
N TRP A 196 6.46 -17.51 -1.07
CA TRP A 196 5.66 -17.98 -2.21
C TRP A 196 5.86 -17.12 -3.45
N GLU A 197 5.88 -17.77 -4.61
CA GLU A 197 5.84 -17.13 -5.93
C GLU A 197 4.56 -16.31 -6.14
N ALA A 198 4.63 -15.28 -7.00
CA ALA A 198 3.52 -14.38 -7.30
C ALA A 198 2.23 -15.12 -7.71
N SER A 199 2.34 -16.17 -8.53
CA SER A 199 1.19 -16.96 -8.98
C SER A 199 0.42 -17.62 -7.83
N LYS A 200 1.11 -18.04 -6.76
CA LYS A 200 0.46 -18.61 -5.59
C LYS A 200 -0.30 -17.54 -4.80
N TRP A 201 0.27 -16.34 -4.66
CA TRP A 201 -0.42 -15.19 -4.05
C TRP A 201 -1.68 -14.82 -4.83
N GLU A 202 -1.58 -14.71 -6.15
CA GLU A 202 -2.71 -14.38 -7.03
C GLU A 202 -3.86 -15.38 -6.88
N ASN A 203 -3.56 -16.69 -6.92
CA ASN A 203 -4.55 -17.74 -6.74
C ASN A 203 -5.25 -17.63 -5.37
N ILE A 204 -4.49 -17.39 -4.30
CA ILE A 204 -5.05 -17.24 -2.95
C ILE A 204 -5.94 -16.01 -2.86
N ILE A 205 -5.48 -14.87 -3.37
CA ILE A 205 -6.18 -13.60 -3.27
C ILE A 205 -7.48 -13.62 -4.10
N HIS A 206 -7.47 -14.26 -5.27
CA HIS A 206 -8.62 -14.33 -6.15
C HIS A 206 -9.65 -15.39 -5.70
N ASP A 207 -9.20 -16.60 -5.37
CA ASP A 207 -10.09 -17.76 -5.23
C ASP A 207 -10.62 -17.98 -3.82
N LYS A 208 -10.08 -17.28 -2.81
CA LYS A 208 -10.42 -17.50 -1.40
C LYS A 208 -11.18 -16.34 -0.77
N GLU A 209 -12.01 -16.71 0.20
CA GLU A 209 -12.65 -15.81 1.14
C GLU A 209 -11.64 -15.13 2.05
N VAL A 210 -11.99 -13.96 2.57
CA VAL A 210 -11.10 -13.14 3.42
C VAL A 210 -10.58 -13.93 4.62
N SER A 211 -11.44 -14.67 5.31
CA SER A 211 -11.02 -15.48 6.47
C SER A 211 -9.98 -16.52 6.11
N ASP A 212 -10.11 -17.16 4.95
CA ASP A 212 -9.19 -18.20 4.51
C ASP A 212 -7.86 -17.61 4.06
N ILE A 213 -7.89 -16.45 3.39
CA ILE A 213 -6.70 -15.68 3.06
C ILE A 213 -5.94 -15.35 4.34
N ILE A 214 -6.60 -14.73 5.33
CA ILE A 214 -5.98 -14.33 6.59
C ILE A 214 -5.44 -15.54 7.35
N ASN A 215 -6.20 -16.64 7.45
CA ASN A 215 -5.75 -17.86 8.14
C ASN A 215 -4.55 -18.53 7.47
N LEU A 216 -4.41 -18.36 6.15
CA LEU A 216 -3.32 -18.93 5.38
C LEU A 216 -2.06 -18.07 5.41
N ILE A 217 -2.23 -16.74 5.40
CA ILE A 217 -1.16 -15.76 5.14
C ILE A 217 -0.72 -15.02 6.40
N CYS A 218 -1.65 -14.64 7.26
CA CYS A 218 -1.31 -13.99 8.52
C CYS A 218 -0.93 -15.08 9.52
N ARG A 219 0.21 -14.89 10.20
CA ARG A 219 0.80 -15.87 11.10
C ARG A 219 -0.25 -16.46 12.07
N LYS A 220 -0.16 -17.78 12.26
CA LYS A 220 -0.82 -18.54 13.32
C LYS A 220 -0.31 -18.13 14.69
#